data_AF-Q7X7U6-F1
#
_entry.id   AF-Q7X7U6-F1
#
_cell.length_a   1.000
_cell.length_b   1.000
_cell.length_c   1.000
_cell.angle_alpha   90.00
_cell.angle_beta   90.00
_cell.angle_gamma   90.00
#
_symmetry.space_group_name_H-M   'P 1'
#
loop_
_entity.id
_entity.type
_entity.pdbx_description
1 polymer ?
#
loop_
_entity_poly.entity_id
_entity_poly.type
_entity_poly.pdbx_seq_one_letter_code
_entity_poly.pdbx_strand_id
1 'polypeptide(L)'
;MEMEDIEDVLGPAGIAGGGAAPGLRLPLAAVAVKPKRPRSSRVAQTRPQPEARIPGTQTIYVKTFGCSHNQSDSEYMSGQLSAFGYAITEEPEGADLWLINTCTVKNPSQSAMTTLISKCKSANKPLVVAGCVPQGSRDLKELEGISVIGVQQIDRVVEVVEETLKGHEVRLLSRKTLPSLDLPKVRKNKFIEILPINVGCLGACTYCKTKHARGHLGSYTIESLVDRVKIVVSEGVREIWLSSEDTGAYGRDIGTNLPNLLNGIAAELPADRSTMLRIGMTNPPFILEHLKEIASVLCHPCVYSFLHVPVQSGSDAVLTAMNREYTVSEFRRVVDTLCELVPGMQIATDIICGFPGETDEDFSQTVNLVKQYLFPQVHISQFYPRPGTPAARMKKVPSVEVKKRSRELTSVFESFSPYQGMEGKVERIWITEIATDGVHLVGHTKGYIQVLVIAPDSMLGTSADVKITSVGRWSVFGEVIEGSVVAKETQKHNHSELQEEYRPSQVEEATCCGTDSCGACTCSDAAQQCNPGPERSENSTPQSCGDATHQEAVQSKLVRRNVEGAVKSSESDTAKQVGEIQRLNVAARRFPDVDTILWGGLAVSFATTVTLIALLAYKISSTPSY
;
A
#
# COMPACT_ATOMS: atom_id res chain seq x y z
N MET A 1 14.75 -15.30 -15.75
CA MET A 1 14.74 -15.25 -14.28
C MET A 1 13.49 -14.50 -13.90
N GLU A 2 12.50 -15.26 -13.42
CA GLU A 2 11.23 -14.72 -12.94
C GLU A 2 11.46 -14.17 -11.53
N MET A 3 10.93 -12.99 -11.26
CA MET A 3 11.10 -12.25 -10.00
C MET A 3 10.17 -12.89 -8.96
N GLU A 4 10.74 -13.72 -8.10
CA GLU A 4 10.08 -14.22 -6.89
C GLU A 4 10.52 -13.36 -5.70
N ASP A 5 9.53 -12.84 -4.98
CA ASP A 5 9.67 -12.41 -3.59
C ASP A 5 9.88 -13.67 -2.73
N ILE A 6 11.13 -13.94 -2.38
CA ILE A 6 11.53 -14.94 -1.37
C ILE A 6 11.91 -14.18 -0.11
N GLU A 7 11.10 -14.33 0.93
CA GLU A 7 11.48 -14.06 2.32
C GLU A 7 11.61 -15.40 3.06
N ASP A 8 12.61 -15.41 3.94
CA ASP A 8 13.48 -16.53 4.28
C ASP A 8 13.06 -17.35 5.52
N VAL A 9 13.89 -18.35 5.78
CA VAL A 9 13.75 -19.56 6.59
C VAL A 9 14.53 -19.43 7.94
N LEU A 10 13.87 -19.76 9.06
CA LEU A 10 14.33 -20.33 10.36
C LEU A 10 15.06 -19.50 11.46
N GLY A 11 14.50 -19.53 12.69
CA GLY A 11 15.17 -20.10 13.89
C GLY A 11 15.34 -19.21 15.16
N PRO A 12 15.28 -19.75 16.41
CA PRO A 12 14.59 -19.13 17.55
C PRO A 12 15.44 -18.82 18.82
N ALA A 13 14.94 -17.95 19.71
CA ALA A 13 15.18 -17.98 21.18
C ALA A 13 14.13 -17.13 21.95
N GLY A 14 13.55 -17.68 23.02
CA GLY A 14 12.40 -17.11 23.73
C GLY A 14 12.69 -16.31 25.01
N ILE A 15 11.61 -15.97 25.75
CA ILE A 15 11.40 -16.08 27.21
C ILE A 15 10.15 -15.26 27.61
N ALA A 16 9.47 -15.74 28.65
CA ALA A 16 8.10 -15.54 29.09
C ALA A 16 7.79 -14.27 29.92
N GLY A 17 6.48 -13.95 30.01
CA GLY A 17 5.83 -13.76 31.33
C GLY A 17 4.97 -12.50 31.54
N GLY A 18 3.68 -12.69 31.84
CA GLY A 18 3.04 -12.01 32.98
C GLY A 18 1.78 -11.16 32.76
N GLY A 19 0.61 -11.73 33.15
CA GLY A 19 -0.37 -11.05 34.01
C GLY A 19 -1.42 -10.13 33.38
N ALA A 20 -2.64 -10.67 33.19
CA ALA A 20 -3.86 -9.89 32.93
C ALA A 20 -4.75 -9.78 34.18
N ALA A 21 -5.57 -8.73 34.24
CA ALA A 21 -6.73 -8.60 35.15
C ALA A 21 -7.99 -8.26 34.34
N PRO A 22 -9.21 -8.69 34.73
CA PRO A 22 -10.35 -8.77 33.81
C PRO A 22 -11.46 -7.74 34.05
N GLY A 23 -12.24 -7.45 33.00
CA GLY A 23 -13.68 -7.18 33.16
C GLY A 23 -14.31 -6.23 32.16
N LEU A 24 -15.06 -6.76 31.17
CA LEU A 24 -16.52 -6.53 31.01
C LEU A 24 -17.01 -7.28 29.75
N ARG A 25 -18.10 -8.07 29.89
CA ARG A 25 -18.79 -8.76 28.79
C ARG A 25 -20.04 -7.97 28.38
N LEU A 26 -20.31 -7.89 27.08
CA LEU A 26 -21.59 -7.43 26.50
C LEU A 26 -22.27 -8.57 25.70
N PRO A 27 -23.60 -8.55 25.54
CA PRO A 27 -24.40 -9.72 25.16
C PRO A 27 -24.47 -9.97 23.64
N LEU A 28 -24.42 -11.25 23.25
CA LEU A 28 -24.65 -11.71 21.86
C LEU A 28 -26.15 -11.65 21.51
N ALA A 29 -26.48 -10.99 20.40
CA ALA A 29 -27.73 -11.19 19.68
C ALA A 29 -27.52 -12.19 18.52
N ALA A 30 -28.52 -13.04 18.32
CA ALA A 30 -28.45 -14.31 17.60
C ALA A 30 -28.13 -14.22 16.09
N VAL A 31 -27.12 -15.00 15.66
CA VAL A 31 -26.84 -15.35 14.26
C VAL A 31 -27.49 -16.70 13.94
N ALA A 32 -28.21 -16.78 12.82
CA ALA A 32 -28.93 -17.98 12.41
C ALA A 32 -27.99 -19.13 11.98
N VAL A 33 -27.94 -20.19 12.77
CA VAL A 33 -27.25 -21.46 12.48
C VAL A 33 -28.21 -22.41 11.78
N LYS A 34 -27.83 -23.00 10.64
CA LYS A 34 -28.60 -24.09 10.00
C LYS A 34 -28.15 -25.45 10.57
N PRO A 35 -29.02 -26.23 11.25
CA PRO A 35 -28.65 -27.54 11.74
C PRO A 35 -28.78 -28.62 10.65
N LYS A 36 -27.79 -29.50 10.56
CA LYS A 36 -27.80 -30.68 9.66
C LYS A 36 -28.42 -31.87 10.39
N ARG A 37 -29.39 -32.57 9.77
CA ARG A 37 -30.07 -33.76 10.34
C ARG A 37 -29.10 -34.96 10.50
N PRO A 38 -29.26 -35.81 11.54
CA PRO A 38 -28.31 -36.88 11.82
C PRO A 38 -28.64 -38.16 11.04
N ARG A 39 -27.61 -38.88 10.59
CA ARG A 39 -27.68 -40.28 10.15
C ARG A 39 -26.90 -41.13 11.14
N SER A 40 -27.62 -42.07 11.76
CA SER A 40 -27.26 -43.35 12.38
C SER A 40 -25.84 -43.58 12.95
N SER A 41 -25.87 -44.03 14.20
CA SER A 41 -24.81 -44.40 15.15
C SER A 41 -23.63 -45.22 14.62
N ARG A 42 -22.43 -44.66 14.74
CA ARG A 42 -21.21 -45.40 15.09
C ARG A 42 -20.60 -44.75 16.32
N VAL A 43 -20.26 -45.58 17.30
CA VAL A 43 -19.61 -45.21 18.57
C VAL A 43 -18.35 -44.40 18.24
N ALA A 44 -18.43 -43.09 18.43
CA ALA A 44 -17.31 -42.19 18.24
C ALA A 44 -16.41 -42.31 19.48
N GLN A 45 -15.18 -42.76 19.26
CA GLN A 45 -14.09 -42.51 20.18
C GLN A 45 -14.09 -41.02 20.48
N THR A 46 -14.24 -40.67 21.76
CA THR A 46 -14.20 -39.30 22.26
C THR A 46 -12.88 -38.69 21.85
N ARG A 47 -12.93 -37.79 20.84
CA ARG A 47 -11.83 -36.85 20.61
C ARG A 47 -11.56 -36.13 21.94
N PRO A 48 -10.30 -35.98 22.36
CA PRO A 48 -9.98 -35.19 23.55
C PRO A 48 -10.62 -33.81 23.37
N GLN A 49 -11.45 -33.42 24.35
CA GLN A 49 -12.00 -32.08 24.42
C GLN A 49 -10.81 -31.12 24.42
N PRO A 50 -10.75 -30.11 23.53
CA PRO A 50 -9.72 -29.10 23.62
C PRO A 50 -9.79 -28.51 25.03
N GLU A 51 -8.67 -28.49 25.74
CA GLU A 51 -8.56 -27.84 27.05
C GLU A 51 -9.24 -26.47 26.96
N ALA A 52 -10.02 -26.11 27.99
CA ALA A 52 -10.79 -24.87 28.00
C ALA A 52 -9.82 -23.67 27.99
N ARG A 53 -9.40 -23.27 26.79
CA ARG A 53 -8.55 -22.11 26.58
C ARG A 53 -9.41 -20.86 26.78
N ILE A 54 -8.89 -19.94 27.58
CA ILE A 54 -9.54 -18.65 27.83
C ILE A 54 -9.57 -17.89 26.48
N PRO A 55 -10.74 -17.43 26.01
CA PRO A 55 -10.84 -16.60 24.82
C PRO A 55 -9.86 -15.43 24.87
N GLY A 56 -9.23 -15.12 23.74
CA GLY A 56 -8.27 -14.03 23.63
C GLY A 56 -6.83 -14.37 24.02
N THR A 57 -6.54 -15.52 24.64
CA THR A 57 -5.14 -15.86 25.00
C THR A 57 -4.37 -16.57 23.88
N GLN A 58 -5.01 -16.79 22.74
CA GLN A 58 -4.44 -17.50 21.60
C GLN A 58 -3.54 -16.58 20.76
N THR A 59 -2.60 -17.19 20.05
CA THR A 59 -1.73 -16.48 19.10
C THR A 59 -2.27 -16.63 17.68
N ILE A 60 -2.47 -15.51 16.98
CA ILE A 60 -3.03 -15.46 15.63
C ILE A 60 -1.93 -15.08 14.64
N TYR A 61 -1.65 -15.96 13.69
CA TYR A 61 -0.76 -15.66 12.58
C TYR A 61 -1.52 -14.89 11.50
N VAL A 62 -1.03 -13.70 11.14
CA VAL A 62 -1.67 -12.87 10.11
C VAL A 62 -0.75 -12.77 8.90
N LYS A 63 -1.19 -13.29 7.75
CA LYS A 63 -0.50 -13.11 6.47
C LYS A 63 -1.35 -12.29 5.52
N THR A 64 -0.75 -11.24 4.99
CA THR A 64 -1.42 -10.35 4.03
C THR A 64 -0.81 -10.50 2.65
N PHE A 65 -1.67 -10.65 1.65
CA PHE A 65 -1.32 -10.55 0.25
C PHE A 65 -2.09 -9.40 -0.39
N GLY A 66 -1.44 -8.61 -1.26
CA GLY A 66 -2.14 -7.64 -2.09
C GLY A 66 -1.56 -6.22 -2.05
N CYS A 67 -2.46 -5.26 -2.24
CA CYS A 67 -2.17 -3.83 -2.28
C CYS A 67 -2.23 -3.19 -0.88
N SER A 68 -1.93 -1.89 -0.83
CA SER A 68 -2.06 -1.04 0.36
C SER A 68 -3.44 -1.17 1.02
N HIS A 69 -4.53 -1.26 0.25
CA HIS A 69 -5.87 -1.44 0.81
C HIS A 69 -5.99 -2.77 1.57
N ASN A 70 -5.46 -3.86 1.03
CA ASN A 70 -5.42 -5.15 1.75
C ASN A 70 -4.52 -5.08 3.00
N GLN A 71 -3.42 -4.32 2.95
CA GLN A 71 -2.58 -4.09 4.13
C GLN A 71 -3.38 -3.35 5.21
N SER A 72 -4.06 -2.26 4.88
CA SER A 72 -4.92 -1.54 5.83
C SER A 72 -6.04 -2.42 6.39
N ASP A 73 -6.67 -3.26 5.56
CA ASP A 73 -7.69 -4.22 6.04
C ASP A 73 -7.11 -5.16 7.11
N SER A 74 -5.87 -5.63 6.92
CA SER A 74 -5.18 -6.46 7.91
C SER A 74 -4.79 -5.69 9.17
N GLU A 75 -4.36 -4.44 9.05
CA GLU A 75 -4.02 -3.60 10.21
C GLU A 75 -5.26 -3.37 11.10
N TYR A 76 -6.44 -3.15 10.50
CA TYR A 76 -7.71 -3.06 11.23
C TYR A 76 -8.12 -4.41 11.84
N MET A 77 -7.93 -5.52 11.14
CA MET A 77 -8.22 -6.84 11.70
C MET A 77 -7.31 -7.17 12.88
N SER A 78 -6.00 -6.95 12.75
CA SER A 78 -5.01 -7.14 13.80
C SER A 78 -5.28 -6.23 15.00
N GLY A 79 -5.67 -4.98 14.77
CA GLY A 79 -6.01 -4.05 15.85
C GLY A 79 -7.22 -4.50 16.66
N GLN A 80 -8.29 -4.95 16.01
CA GLN A 80 -9.46 -5.49 16.71
C GLN A 80 -9.13 -6.77 17.49
N LEU A 81 -8.35 -7.68 16.90
CA LEU A 81 -7.91 -8.91 17.57
C LEU A 81 -7.01 -8.62 18.77
N SER A 82 -6.08 -7.67 18.64
CA SER A 82 -5.20 -7.24 19.73
C SER A 82 -5.98 -6.54 20.85
N ALA A 83 -6.94 -5.68 20.51
CA ALA A 83 -7.82 -5.02 21.47
C ALA A 83 -8.70 -6.02 22.25
N PHE A 84 -9.05 -7.15 21.63
CA PHE A 84 -9.75 -8.25 22.31
C PHE A 84 -8.83 -9.08 23.23
N GLY A 85 -7.52 -9.09 22.95
CA GLY A 85 -6.49 -9.74 23.78
C GLY A 85 -5.57 -10.69 23.04
N TYR A 86 -5.83 -11.01 21.77
CA TYR A 86 -5.02 -11.95 21.01
C TYR A 86 -3.61 -11.41 20.72
N ALA A 87 -2.62 -12.29 20.82
CA ALA A 87 -1.28 -11.99 20.34
C ALA A 87 -1.22 -12.16 18.81
N ILE A 88 -0.69 -11.17 18.10
CA ILE A 88 -0.50 -11.22 16.65
C ILE A 88 0.95 -11.60 16.34
N THR A 89 1.14 -12.51 15.39
CA THR A 89 2.47 -12.96 14.94
C THR A 89 2.55 -12.95 13.40
N GLU A 90 3.73 -12.65 12.88
CA GLU A 90 4.09 -12.86 11.46
C GLU A 90 4.73 -14.24 11.23
N GLU A 91 4.96 -15.02 12.29
CA GLU A 91 5.51 -16.37 12.21
C GLU A 91 4.38 -17.43 12.28
N PRO A 92 4.29 -18.35 11.30
CA PRO A 92 3.26 -19.38 11.29
C PRO A 92 3.44 -20.47 12.36
N GLU A 93 4.67 -20.67 12.83
CA GLU A 93 5.05 -21.58 13.90
C GLU A 93 4.46 -21.09 15.25
N GLY A 94 3.93 -22.00 16.05
CA GLY A 94 3.33 -21.66 17.36
C GLY A 94 1.97 -20.97 17.32
N ALA A 95 1.51 -20.44 16.17
CA ALA A 95 0.18 -19.83 16.08
C ALA A 95 -0.96 -20.85 16.24
N ASP A 96 -2.01 -20.48 16.97
CA ASP A 96 -3.21 -21.28 17.21
C ASP A 96 -4.22 -21.19 16.06
N LEU A 97 -4.23 -20.08 15.33
CA LEU A 97 -5.09 -19.86 14.17
C LEU A 97 -4.36 -19.03 13.12
N TRP A 98 -4.62 -19.32 11.85
CA TRP A 98 -4.10 -18.55 10.72
C TRP A 98 -5.19 -17.66 10.14
N LEU A 99 -4.91 -16.36 10.01
CA LEU A 99 -5.73 -15.37 9.32
C LEU A 99 -4.99 -14.94 8.06
N ILE A 100 -5.50 -15.36 6.90
CA ILE A 100 -4.89 -15.04 5.60
C ILE A 100 -5.76 -14.01 4.89
N ASN A 101 -5.29 -12.77 4.75
CA ASN A 101 -5.95 -11.73 3.97
C ASN A 101 -5.44 -11.72 2.53
N THR A 102 -6.37 -11.75 1.57
CA THR A 102 -6.08 -12.16 0.20
C THR A 102 -6.50 -11.11 -0.83
N CYS A 103 -5.78 -11.07 -1.96
CA CYS A 103 -6.02 -10.15 -3.05
C CYS A 103 -6.41 -10.87 -4.34
N THR A 104 -7.38 -10.35 -5.07
CA THR A 104 -7.81 -10.88 -6.39
C THR A 104 -7.08 -10.22 -7.55
N VAL A 105 -6.28 -9.19 -7.31
CA VAL A 105 -5.75 -8.32 -8.38
C VAL A 105 -4.56 -8.95 -9.11
N LYS A 106 -3.72 -9.72 -8.42
CA LYS A 106 -2.53 -10.39 -8.99
C LYS A 106 -2.66 -11.91 -8.84
N ASN A 107 -2.44 -12.65 -9.93
CA ASN A 107 -2.52 -14.12 -9.92
C ASN A 107 -1.46 -14.81 -9.05
N PRO A 108 -0.19 -14.37 -9.04
CA PRO A 108 0.82 -14.94 -8.14
C PRO A 108 0.40 -14.91 -6.67
N SER A 109 -0.24 -13.81 -6.23
CA SER A 109 -0.79 -13.70 -4.87
C SER A 109 -1.86 -14.75 -4.58
N GLN A 110 -2.72 -15.07 -5.56
CA GLN A 110 -3.72 -16.12 -5.41
C GLN A 110 -3.08 -17.52 -5.37
N SER A 111 -2.06 -17.78 -6.19
CA SER A 111 -1.32 -19.05 -6.15
C SER A 111 -0.60 -19.25 -4.80
N ALA A 112 0.08 -18.22 -4.31
CA ALA A 112 0.75 -18.24 -3.00
C ALA A 112 -0.24 -18.49 -1.85
N MET A 113 -1.42 -17.86 -1.92
CA MET A 113 -2.52 -18.12 -1.00
C MET A 113 -2.95 -19.61 -1.03
N THR A 114 -3.16 -20.20 -2.20
CA THR A 114 -3.57 -21.61 -2.31
C THR A 114 -2.54 -22.56 -1.69
N THR A 115 -1.25 -22.29 -1.89
CA THR A 115 -0.16 -23.05 -1.24
C THR A 115 -0.24 -22.93 0.28
N LEU A 116 -0.42 -21.71 0.80
CA LEU A 116 -0.47 -21.46 2.24
C LEU A 116 -1.72 -22.08 2.90
N ILE A 117 -2.89 -22.00 2.25
CA ILE A 117 -4.12 -22.66 2.68
C ILE A 117 -3.91 -24.18 2.74
N SER A 118 -3.26 -24.76 1.73
CA SER A 118 -2.97 -26.20 1.69
C SER A 118 -2.05 -26.61 2.83
N LYS A 119 -0.97 -25.84 3.09
CA LYS A 119 -0.06 -26.06 4.23
C LYS A 119 -0.81 -26.01 5.57
N CYS A 120 -1.69 -25.03 5.75
CA CYS A 120 -2.51 -24.88 6.97
C CYS A 120 -3.46 -26.07 7.18
N LYS A 121 -4.15 -26.49 6.10
CA LYS A 121 -5.05 -27.65 6.11
C LYS A 121 -4.30 -28.94 6.47
N SER A 122 -3.11 -29.15 5.90
CA SER A 122 -2.23 -30.28 6.23
C SER A 122 -1.75 -30.26 7.68
N ALA A 123 -1.54 -29.07 8.27
CA ALA A 123 -1.20 -28.90 9.68
C ALA A 123 -2.40 -29.00 10.63
N ASN A 124 -3.62 -29.20 10.11
CA ASN A 124 -4.87 -29.27 10.87
C ASN A 124 -5.08 -28.07 11.83
N LYS A 125 -4.66 -26.87 11.40
CA LYS A 125 -4.85 -25.62 12.15
C LYS A 125 -6.16 -24.92 11.75
N PRO A 126 -6.88 -24.31 12.72
CA PRO A 126 -7.96 -23.37 12.44
C PRO A 126 -7.53 -22.29 11.46
N LEU A 127 -8.39 -21.96 10.49
CA LEU A 127 -8.05 -21.07 9.39
C LEU A 127 -9.22 -20.13 9.07
N VAL A 128 -8.89 -18.85 8.94
CA VAL A 128 -9.77 -17.80 8.45
C VAL A 128 -9.15 -17.20 7.19
N VAL A 129 -9.93 -17.12 6.11
CA VAL A 129 -9.53 -16.44 4.87
C VAL A 129 -10.34 -15.16 4.71
N ALA A 130 -9.65 -14.03 4.65
CA ALA A 130 -10.23 -12.72 4.51
C ALA A 130 -9.91 -12.10 3.13
N GLY A 131 -10.59 -11.01 2.80
CA GLY A 131 -10.19 -10.11 1.72
C GLY A 131 -10.94 -10.30 0.41
N CYS A 132 -10.28 -9.93 -0.69
CA CYS A 132 -10.90 -9.81 -2.00
C CYS A 132 -11.24 -11.16 -2.63
N VAL A 133 -10.43 -12.21 -2.41
CA VAL A 133 -10.62 -13.53 -3.04
C VAL A 133 -11.91 -14.18 -2.56
N PRO A 134 -12.15 -14.35 -1.25
CA PRO A 134 -13.41 -14.93 -0.80
C PRO A 134 -14.63 -14.12 -1.22
N GLN A 135 -14.50 -12.79 -1.33
CA GLN A 135 -15.62 -11.92 -1.72
C GLN A 135 -15.94 -12.01 -3.22
N GLY A 136 -14.91 -11.97 -4.08
CA GLY A 136 -15.03 -11.95 -5.54
C GLY A 136 -15.04 -13.32 -6.21
N SER A 137 -14.76 -14.41 -5.49
CA SER A 137 -14.74 -15.79 -6.01
C SER A 137 -15.17 -16.77 -4.92
N ARG A 138 -16.45 -16.70 -4.55
CA ARG A 138 -17.07 -17.38 -3.41
C ARG A 138 -17.08 -18.91 -3.50
N ASP A 139 -17.07 -19.43 -4.72
CA ASP A 139 -17.21 -20.87 -5.03
C ASP A 139 -15.86 -21.56 -5.30
N LEU A 140 -14.75 -20.96 -4.85
CA LEU A 140 -13.44 -21.59 -4.92
C LEU A 140 -13.39 -22.81 -3.99
N LYS A 141 -12.98 -23.95 -4.54
CA LYS A 141 -12.89 -25.23 -3.80
C LYS A 141 -11.94 -25.13 -2.60
N GLU A 142 -10.90 -24.30 -2.73
CA GLU A 142 -9.92 -24.05 -1.68
C GLU A 142 -10.57 -23.48 -0.42
N LEU A 143 -11.66 -22.73 -0.55
CA LEU A 143 -12.41 -22.10 0.55
C LEU A 143 -13.45 -23.03 1.20
N GLU A 144 -13.63 -24.25 0.70
CA GLU A 144 -14.52 -25.23 1.33
C GLU A 144 -13.97 -25.67 2.68
N GLY A 145 -14.83 -25.69 3.71
CA GLY A 145 -14.50 -26.12 5.06
C GLY A 145 -13.62 -25.12 5.84
N ILE A 146 -13.61 -23.84 5.45
CA ILE A 146 -12.81 -22.79 6.07
C ILE A 146 -13.71 -21.58 6.40
N SER A 147 -13.45 -20.91 7.51
CA SER A 147 -14.11 -19.64 7.84
C SER A 147 -13.66 -18.50 6.93
N VAL A 148 -14.58 -17.61 6.58
CA VAL A 148 -14.40 -16.62 5.53
C VAL A 148 -14.93 -15.25 5.95
N ILE A 149 -14.14 -14.20 5.68
CA ILE A 149 -14.49 -12.79 5.90
C ILE A 149 -14.38 -12.01 4.58
N GLY A 150 -15.45 -11.33 4.20
CA GLY A 150 -15.48 -10.40 3.07
C GLY A 150 -14.90 -9.03 3.43
N VAL A 151 -14.45 -8.28 2.42
CA VAL A 151 -13.81 -6.95 2.59
C VAL A 151 -14.67 -5.91 3.33
N GLN A 152 -16.00 -6.06 3.35
CA GLN A 152 -16.93 -5.14 4.02
C GLN A 152 -17.35 -5.61 5.43
N GLN A 153 -16.76 -6.70 5.94
CA GLN A 153 -17.12 -7.27 7.24
C GLN A 153 -15.91 -7.53 8.14
N ILE A 154 -14.81 -6.80 7.89
CA ILE A 154 -13.58 -6.90 8.67
C ILE A 154 -13.77 -6.43 10.13
N ASP A 155 -14.83 -5.66 10.41
CA ASP A 155 -15.30 -5.23 11.73
C ASP A 155 -15.79 -6.39 12.63
N ARG A 156 -15.97 -7.58 12.04
CA ARG A 156 -16.44 -8.79 12.74
C ARG A 156 -15.38 -9.88 12.82
N VAL A 157 -14.10 -9.54 12.61
CA VAL A 157 -13.01 -10.52 12.61
C VAL A 157 -12.92 -11.29 13.92
N VAL A 158 -13.15 -10.63 15.07
CA VAL A 158 -13.09 -11.26 16.39
C VAL A 158 -14.12 -12.38 16.53
N GLU A 159 -15.37 -12.13 16.09
CA GLU A 159 -16.44 -13.13 16.10
C GLU A 159 -16.06 -14.35 15.26
N VAL A 160 -15.53 -14.13 14.06
CA VAL A 160 -15.16 -15.21 13.15
C VAL A 160 -13.99 -16.02 13.71
N VAL A 161 -12.97 -15.36 14.27
CA VAL A 161 -11.82 -16.04 14.89
C VAL A 161 -12.27 -16.89 16.08
N GLU A 162 -13.09 -16.35 16.98
CA GLU A 162 -13.62 -17.07 18.13
C GLU A 162 -14.43 -18.32 17.75
N GLU A 163 -15.33 -18.21 16.77
CA GLU A 163 -16.11 -19.35 16.30
C GLU A 163 -15.23 -20.38 15.57
N THR A 164 -14.22 -19.93 14.84
CA THR A 164 -13.27 -20.82 14.13
C THR A 164 -12.40 -21.60 15.11
N LEU A 165 -11.97 -20.98 16.22
CA LEU A 165 -11.23 -21.65 17.30
C LEU A 165 -12.08 -22.73 17.99
N LYS A 166 -13.41 -22.56 18.05
CA LYS A 166 -14.36 -23.57 18.54
C LYS A 166 -14.62 -24.71 17.54
N GLY A 167 -14.05 -24.62 16.34
CA GLY A 167 -14.23 -25.59 15.26
C GLY A 167 -15.47 -25.36 14.41
N HIS A 168 -16.10 -24.19 14.49
CA HIS A 168 -17.21 -23.80 13.61
C HIS A 168 -16.69 -23.16 12.32
N GLU A 169 -17.42 -23.35 11.23
CA GLU A 169 -17.20 -22.63 9.97
C GLU A 169 -18.15 -21.42 9.92
N VAL A 170 -17.59 -20.21 9.79
CA VAL A 170 -18.37 -18.97 9.66
C VAL A 170 -18.09 -18.32 8.32
N ARG A 171 -19.14 -17.88 7.61
CA ARG A 171 -19.01 -17.18 6.33
C ARG A 171 -19.71 -15.82 6.38
N LEU A 172 -18.92 -14.75 6.44
CA LEU A 172 -19.39 -13.36 6.42
C LEU A 172 -19.08 -12.71 5.07
N LEU A 173 -20.04 -12.73 4.14
CA LEU A 173 -19.90 -12.21 2.77
C LEU A 173 -21.01 -11.23 2.36
N SER A 174 -21.84 -10.81 3.32
CA SER A 174 -22.95 -9.88 3.10
C SER A 174 -22.42 -8.47 2.87
N ARG A 175 -23.07 -7.73 1.97
CA ARG A 175 -22.73 -6.31 1.75
C ARG A 175 -23.27 -5.46 2.90
N LYS A 176 -22.41 -4.62 3.48
CA LYS A 176 -22.74 -3.67 4.56
C LYS A 176 -22.21 -2.27 4.22
N THR A 177 -22.54 -1.32 5.07
CA THR A 177 -21.93 0.01 5.12
C THR A 177 -20.41 -0.10 5.28
N LEU A 178 -19.71 0.96 4.91
CA LEU A 178 -18.26 1.07 5.12
C LEU A 178 -17.89 0.79 6.59
N PRO A 179 -16.81 0.04 6.86
CA PRO A 179 -16.27 -0.08 8.22
C PRO A 179 -15.91 1.29 8.78
N SER A 180 -16.05 1.49 10.10
CA SER A 180 -15.62 2.76 10.71
C SER A 180 -14.10 2.95 10.56
N LEU A 181 -13.66 4.19 10.30
CA LEU A 181 -12.24 4.53 10.29
C LEU A 181 -11.61 4.51 11.69
N ASP A 182 -12.44 4.59 12.74
CA ASP A 182 -12.05 4.58 14.16
C ASP A 182 -11.86 3.18 14.73
N LEU A 183 -11.98 2.13 13.90
CA LEU A 183 -11.68 0.77 14.33
C LEU A 183 -10.24 0.69 14.86
N PRO A 184 -9.98 -0.10 15.93
CA PRO A 184 -8.63 -0.32 16.41
C PRO A 184 -7.72 -0.81 15.27
N LYS A 185 -6.54 -0.22 15.16
CA LYS A 185 -5.61 -0.49 14.07
C LYS A 185 -4.20 -0.70 14.61
N VAL A 186 -3.58 -1.83 14.25
CA VAL A 186 -2.17 -2.11 14.53
C VAL A 186 -1.41 -1.99 13.22
N ARG A 187 -0.63 -0.92 13.07
CA ARG A 187 0.15 -0.64 11.85
C ARG A 187 1.31 -1.60 11.73
N LYS A 188 1.59 -2.07 10.52
CA LYS A 188 2.81 -2.83 10.25
C LYS A 188 4.04 -1.94 10.37
N ASN A 189 3.96 -0.73 9.82
CA ASN A 189 4.95 0.33 10.03
C ASN A 189 4.30 1.46 10.83
N LYS A 190 4.77 1.68 12.07
CA LYS A 190 4.23 2.72 12.96
C LYS A 190 4.33 4.14 12.40
N PHE A 191 5.20 4.39 11.43
CA PHE A 191 5.38 5.70 10.80
C PHE A 191 4.50 5.91 9.57
N ILE A 192 3.74 4.92 9.12
CA ILE A 192 2.94 4.98 7.89
C ILE A 192 1.48 4.67 8.22
N GLU A 193 0.58 5.62 7.95
CA GLU A 193 -0.87 5.37 7.94
C GLU A 193 -1.34 5.11 6.52
N ILE A 194 -1.84 3.91 6.25
CA ILE A 194 -2.60 3.64 5.03
C ILE A 194 -4.05 4.02 5.28
N LEU A 195 -4.57 5.04 4.60
CA LEU A 195 -5.91 5.58 4.80
C LEU A 195 -6.82 5.27 3.60
N PRO A 196 -7.73 4.28 3.70
CA PRO A 196 -8.74 4.05 2.67
C PRO A 196 -9.72 5.23 2.61
N ILE A 197 -9.79 5.92 1.47
CA ILE A 197 -10.69 7.08 1.29
C ILE A 197 -12.06 6.68 0.72
N ASN A 198 -12.12 5.55 0.04
CA ASN A 198 -13.35 4.93 -0.45
C ASN A 198 -13.10 3.42 -0.64
N VAL A 199 -14.19 2.67 -0.83
CA VAL A 199 -14.13 1.29 -1.33
C VAL A 199 -14.86 1.19 -2.66
N GLY A 200 -14.47 0.19 -3.45
CA GLY A 200 -15.16 -0.13 -4.69
C GLY A 200 -14.75 0.79 -5.83
N CYS A 201 -15.29 0.52 -7.02
CA CYS A 201 -14.87 1.17 -8.25
C CYS A 201 -16.07 1.44 -9.15
N LEU A 202 -16.04 2.58 -9.87
CA LEU A 202 -17.04 2.91 -10.89
C LEU A 202 -16.79 2.17 -12.22
N GLY A 203 -15.53 1.83 -12.50
CA GLY A 203 -15.12 1.23 -13.76
C GLY A 203 -15.77 -0.12 -14.07
N ALA A 204 -15.79 -0.47 -15.36
CA ALA A 204 -16.34 -1.70 -15.90
C ALA A 204 -15.32 -2.47 -16.77
N CYS A 205 -14.03 -2.39 -16.41
CA CYS A 205 -12.95 -3.00 -17.19
C CYS A 205 -13.17 -4.51 -17.40
N THR A 206 -12.96 -4.99 -18.62
CA THR A 206 -13.30 -6.36 -19.04
C THR A 206 -12.49 -7.45 -18.35
N TYR A 207 -11.38 -7.10 -17.69
CA TYR A 207 -10.46 -8.04 -17.05
C TYR A 207 -10.43 -7.94 -15.51
N CYS A 208 -10.96 -6.87 -14.94
CA CYS A 208 -10.75 -6.53 -13.54
C CYS A 208 -11.79 -7.22 -12.63
N LYS A 209 -11.35 -7.69 -11.46
CA LYS A 209 -12.23 -8.28 -10.42
C LYS A 209 -12.57 -7.34 -9.27
N THR A 210 -12.07 -6.11 -9.30
CA THR A 210 -12.25 -5.14 -8.22
C THR A 210 -13.71 -4.90 -7.88
N LYS A 211 -14.59 -4.65 -8.86
CA LYS A 211 -16.04 -4.45 -8.61
C LYS A 211 -16.73 -5.69 -8.05
N HIS A 212 -16.28 -6.89 -8.42
CA HIS A 212 -16.78 -8.15 -7.85
C HIS A 212 -16.35 -8.32 -6.39
N ALA A 213 -15.14 -7.89 -6.03
CA ALA A 213 -14.58 -8.02 -4.69
C ALA A 213 -15.01 -6.87 -3.76
N ARG A 214 -14.82 -5.60 -4.15
CA ARG A 214 -15.05 -4.43 -3.31
C ARG A 214 -16.40 -3.73 -3.53
N GLY A 215 -17.13 -4.09 -4.59
CA GLY A 215 -18.44 -3.52 -4.88
C GLY A 215 -18.40 -2.21 -5.67
N HIS A 216 -19.50 -1.45 -5.58
CA HIS A 216 -19.61 -0.10 -6.15
C HIS A 216 -18.89 0.91 -5.26
N LEU A 217 -18.61 2.09 -5.83
CA LEU A 217 -18.04 3.21 -5.10
C LEU A 217 -18.86 3.52 -3.84
N GLY A 218 -18.19 3.54 -2.70
CA GLY A 218 -18.67 4.07 -1.43
C GLY A 218 -17.56 4.87 -0.78
N SER A 219 -17.75 6.18 -0.64
CA SER A 219 -16.75 7.12 -0.12
C SER A 219 -16.98 7.46 1.35
N TYR A 220 -15.89 7.66 2.10
CA TYR A 220 -15.96 8.27 3.43
C TYR A 220 -16.15 9.78 3.30
N THR A 221 -16.77 10.42 4.30
CA THR A 221 -16.94 11.88 4.31
C THR A 221 -15.59 12.58 4.49
N ILE A 222 -15.46 13.79 3.95
CA ILE A 222 -14.23 14.58 4.10
C ILE A 222 -13.90 14.79 5.58
N GLU A 223 -14.89 15.14 6.39
CA GLU A 223 -14.75 15.35 7.83
C GLU A 223 -14.12 14.12 8.51
N SER A 224 -14.66 12.92 8.27
CA SER A 224 -14.13 11.68 8.86
C SER A 224 -12.68 11.39 8.47
N LEU A 225 -12.31 11.70 7.21
CA LEU A 225 -10.95 11.50 6.71
C LEU A 225 -9.98 12.53 7.27
N VAL A 226 -10.40 13.80 7.34
CA VAL A 226 -9.62 14.90 7.91
C VAL A 226 -9.39 14.68 9.41
N ASP A 227 -10.42 14.27 10.15
CA ASP A 227 -10.30 13.95 11.58
C ASP A 227 -9.37 12.77 11.82
N ARG A 228 -9.45 11.74 10.97
CA ARG A 228 -8.49 10.62 11.02
C ARG A 228 -7.07 11.10 10.75
N VAL A 229 -6.85 12.00 9.79
CA VAL A 229 -5.52 12.59 9.51
C VAL A 229 -4.98 13.32 10.74
N LYS A 230 -5.79 14.14 11.41
CA LYS A 230 -5.37 14.86 12.64
C LYS A 230 -4.90 13.89 13.72
N ILE A 231 -5.68 12.82 13.95
CA ILE A 231 -5.34 11.79 14.95
C ILE A 231 -3.99 11.16 14.62
N VAL A 232 -3.79 10.67 13.40
CA VAL A 232 -2.56 9.94 13.07
C VAL A 232 -1.32 10.83 13.01
N VAL A 233 -1.47 12.10 12.65
CA VAL A 233 -0.38 13.10 12.76
C VAL A 233 0.02 13.26 14.23
N SER A 234 -0.94 13.36 15.15
CA SER A 234 -0.66 13.45 16.59
C SER A 234 -0.01 12.18 17.17
N GLU A 235 -0.25 11.02 16.57
CA GLU A 235 0.39 9.74 16.91
C GLU A 235 1.85 9.63 16.39
N GLY A 236 2.33 10.63 15.64
CA GLY A 236 3.69 10.68 15.11
C GLY A 236 3.90 9.97 13.78
N VAL A 237 2.83 9.75 13.01
CA VAL A 237 2.90 9.23 11.63
C VAL A 237 3.65 10.21 10.73
N ARG A 238 4.54 9.69 9.88
CA ARG A 238 5.40 10.44 8.96
C ARG A 238 4.95 10.35 7.52
N GLU A 239 4.20 9.31 7.16
CA GLU A 239 3.60 9.19 5.83
C GLU A 239 2.14 8.79 5.92
N ILE A 240 1.29 9.48 5.17
CA ILE A 240 -0.12 9.15 5.01
C ILE A 240 -0.33 8.70 3.57
N TRP A 241 -0.69 7.44 3.37
CA TRP A 241 -0.94 6.86 2.06
C TRP A 241 -2.44 6.80 1.82
N LEU A 242 -2.96 7.69 0.97
CA LEU A 242 -4.34 7.60 0.53
C LEU A 242 -4.51 6.37 -0.35
N SER A 243 -5.39 5.48 0.05
CA SER A 243 -5.62 4.20 -0.62
C SER A 243 -7.03 4.15 -1.20
N SER A 244 -7.12 3.71 -2.44
CA SER A 244 -8.38 3.53 -3.16
C SER A 244 -8.17 2.55 -4.32
N GLU A 245 -9.27 1.97 -4.79
CA GLU A 245 -9.31 1.31 -6.10
C GLU A 245 -9.13 2.30 -7.26
N ASP A 246 -9.56 3.55 -7.07
CA ASP A 246 -9.37 4.68 -7.96
C ASP A 246 -9.58 5.98 -7.19
N THR A 247 -8.48 6.63 -6.82
CA THR A 247 -8.50 7.85 -6.00
C THR A 247 -9.24 8.98 -6.70
N GLY A 248 -9.16 9.06 -8.04
CA GLY A 248 -9.83 10.10 -8.83
C GLY A 248 -11.35 10.02 -8.76
N ALA A 249 -11.91 8.83 -8.50
CA ALA A 249 -13.35 8.63 -8.41
C ALA A 249 -13.95 9.07 -7.06
N TYR A 250 -13.13 9.42 -6.06
CA TYR A 250 -13.57 9.76 -4.72
C TYR A 250 -14.64 10.87 -4.73
N GLY A 251 -15.65 10.71 -3.87
CA GLY A 251 -16.61 11.76 -3.56
C GLY A 251 -17.80 11.86 -4.52
N ARG A 252 -17.73 11.22 -5.69
CA ARG A 252 -18.80 11.29 -6.72
C ARG A 252 -20.13 10.72 -6.24
N ASP A 253 -20.10 9.77 -5.33
CA ASP A 253 -21.28 9.14 -4.71
C ASP A 253 -21.88 9.96 -3.55
N ILE A 254 -21.15 10.93 -3.01
CA ILE A 254 -21.56 11.77 -1.87
C ILE A 254 -21.59 13.27 -2.20
N GLY A 255 -21.52 13.64 -3.48
CA GLY A 255 -21.64 15.03 -3.94
C GLY A 255 -20.40 15.91 -3.68
N THR A 256 -19.21 15.32 -3.58
CA THR A 256 -17.93 16.04 -3.49
C THR A 256 -16.92 15.49 -4.52
N ASN A 257 -15.65 15.87 -4.41
CA ASN A 257 -14.58 15.42 -5.32
C ASN A 257 -13.24 15.29 -4.59
N LEU A 258 -12.27 14.69 -5.30
CA LEU A 258 -10.91 14.49 -4.79
C LEU A 258 -10.20 15.81 -4.41
N PRO A 259 -10.21 16.89 -5.22
CA PRO A 259 -9.60 18.16 -4.82
C PRO A 259 -10.08 18.71 -3.47
N ASN A 260 -11.39 18.65 -3.20
CA ASN A 260 -11.94 19.13 -1.92
C ASN A 260 -11.37 18.33 -0.74
N LEU A 261 -11.31 17.00 -0.86
CA LEU A 261 -10.69 16.15 0.16
C LEU A 261 -9.21 16.49 0.34
N LEU A 262 -8.46 16.57 -0.77
CA LEU A 262 -7.03 16.82 -0.73
C LEU A 262 -6.69 18.18 -0.11
N ASN A 263 -7.46 19.23 -0.41
CA ASN A 263 -7.30 20.53 0.23
C ASN A 263 -7.62 20.48 1.73
N GLY A 264 -8.68 19.76 2.12
CA GLY A 264 -9.01 19.54 3.53
C GLY A 264 -7.90 18.82 4.28
N ILE A 265 -7.32 17.77 3.70
CA ILE A 265 -6.20 17.03 4.29
C ILE A 265 -4.93 17.90 4.33
N ALA A 266 -4.60 18.60 3.24
CA ALA A 266 -3.40 19.41 3.13
C ALA A 266 -3.37 20.54 4.18
N ALA A 267 -4.53 21.09 4.54
CA ALA A 267 -4.66 22.10 5.59
C ALA A 267 -4.27 21.59 6.98
N GLU A 268 -4.37 20.27 7.23
CA GLU A 268 -4.02 19.64 8.51
C GLU A 268 -2.58 19.08 8.53
N LEU A 269 -1.85 19.15 7.41
CA LEU A 269 -0.47 18.70 7.36
C LEU A 269 0.44 19.69 8.12
N PRO A 270 1.43 19.18 8.87
CA PRO A 270 2.22 20.03 9.75
C PRO A 270 3.17 20.93 8.95
N ALA A 271 3.26 22.20 9.38
CA ALA A 271 4.05 23.23 8.69
C ALA A 271 5.57 22.95 8.69
N ASP A 272 6.05 22.15 9.66
CA ASP A 272 7.44 21.70 9.78
C ASP A 272 7.83 20.63 8.74
N ARG A 273 6.86 20.17 7.94
CA ARG A 273 7.02 19.13 6.91
C ARG A 273 7.46 17.80 7.50
N SER A 274 7.07 17.49 8.73
CA SER A 274 7.38 16.21 9.36
C SER A 274 6.54 15.05 8.83
N THR A 275 5.37 15.33 8.24
CA THR A 275 4.47 14.31 7.67
C THR A 275 4.18 14.56 6.20
N MET A 276 4.35 13.54 5.37
CA MET A 276 4.10 13.57 3.94
C MET A 276 2.81 12.85 3.55
N LEU A 277 2.09 13.40 2.58
CA LEU A 277 0.91 12.80 1.97
C LEU A 277 1.29 12.16 0.62
N ARG A 278 0.95 10.89 0.47
CA ARG A 278 1.02 10.14 -0.79
C ARG A 278 -0.37 9.92 -1.34
N ILE A 279 -0.63 10.44 -2.53
CA ILE A 279 -1.88 10.19 -3.24
C ILE A 279 -1.81 8.80 -3.89
N GLY A 280 -2.87 8.02 -3.72
CA GLY A 280 -2.99 6.68 -4.29
C GLY A 280 -3.15 6.68 -5.81
N MET A 281 -3.21 5.48 -6.37
CA MET A 281 -3.43 5.27 -7.80
C MET A 281 -4.73 5.93 -8.27
N THR A 282 -4.73 6.49 -9.48
CA THR A 282 -5.89 7.08 -10.13
C THR A 282 -5.94 6.73 -11.61
N ASN A 283 -7.15 6.58 -12.17
CA ASN A 283 -7.32 6.38 -13.61
C ASN A 283 -7.56 7.71 -14.34
N PRO A 284 -7.10 7.84 -15.61
CA PRO A 284 -7.24 9.07 -16.41
C PRO A 284 -8.62 9.73 -16.43
N PRO A 285 -9.76 9.01 -16.58
CA PRO A 285 -11.07 9.65 -16.79
C PRO A 285 -11.43 10.63 -15.67
N PHE A 286 -11.20 10.25 -14.41
CA PHE A 286 -11.64 11.05 -13.27
C PHE A 286 -10.63 12.14 -12.89
N ILE A 287 -9.33 11.88 -13.05
CA ILE A 287 -8.32 12.91 -12.78
C ILE A 287 -8.33 14.03 -13.84
N LEU A 288 -8.70 13.72 -15.08
CA LEU A 288 -8.81 14.72 -16.16
C LEU A 288 -9.80 15.84 -15.84
N GLU A 289 -10.87 15.53 -15.08
CA GLU A 289 -11.89 16.51 -14.67
C GLU A 289 -11.31 17.59 -13.73
N HIS A 290 -10.21 17.29 -13.02
CA HIS A 290 -9.66 18.12 -11.94
C HIS A 290 -8.13 18.26 -11.99
N LEU A 291 -7.56 18.17 -13.20
CA LEU A 291 -6.12 17.98 -13.39
C LEU A 291 -5.29 19.15 -12.83
N LYS A 292 -5.76 20.39 -12.98
CA LYS A 292 -5.03 21.60 -12.51
C LYS A 292 -5.09 21.74 -10.99
N GLU A 293 -6.24 21.44 -10.40
CA GLU A 293 -6.46 21.47 -8.96
C GLU A 293 -5.62 20.40 -8.28
N ILE A 294 -5.55 19.20 -8.86
CA ILE A 294 -4.68 18.11 -8.36
C ILE A 294 -3.20 18.49 -8.53
N ALA A 295 -2.79 19.09 -9.65
CA ALA A 295 -1.43 19.60 -9.82
C ALA A 295 -1.08 20.65 -8.74
N SER A 296 -2.02 21.54 -8.41
CA SER A 296 -1.84 22.53 -7.34
C SER A 296 -1.61 21.87 -5.98
N VAL A 297 -2.35 20.81 -5.64
CA VAL A 297 -2.14 20.05 -4.40
C VAL A 297 -0.78 19.35 -4.42
N LEU A 298 -0.39 18.72 -5.53
CA LEU A 298 0.89 18.02 -5.66
C LEU A 298 2.10 18.96 -5.51
N CYS A 299 1.92 20.27 -5.73
CA CYS A 299 2.96 21.27 -5.46
C CYS A 299 3.19 21.52 -3.97
N HIS A 300 2.22 21.20 -3.10
CA HIS A 300 2.31 21.41 -1.66
C HIS A 300 3.58 20.79 -1.06
N PRO A 301 4.28 21.47 -0.12
CA PRO A 301 5.55 20.98 0.42
C PRO A 301 5.44 19.62 1.13
N CYS A 302 4.29 19.34 1.75
CA CYS A 302 4.01 18.09 2.47
C CYS A 302 3.28 17.04 1.62
N VAL A 303 3.21 17.21 0.29
CA VAL A 303 2.61 16.22 -0.63
C VAL A 303 3.71 15.75 -1.57
N TYR A 304 3.81 14.43 -1.76
CA TYR A 304 4.76 13.88 -2.71
C TYR A 304 4.40 14.31 -4.13
N SER A 305 5.39 14.76 -4.91
CA SER A 305 5.28 15.00 -6.35
C SER A 305 5.37 13.67 -7.11
N PHE A 306 4.48 12.75 -6.76
CA PHE A 306 4.40 11.40 -7.29
C PHE A 306 2.95 11.01 -7.51
N LEU A 307 2.67 10.35 -8.63
CA LEU A 307 1.35 9.79 -8.89
C LEU A 307 1.43 8.50 -9.69
N HIS A 308 0.59 7.54 -9.32
CA HIS A 308 0.46 6.29 -10.04
C HIS A 308 -0.75 6.36 -10.98
N VAL A 309 -0.48 6.40 -12.29
CA VAL A 309 -1.49 6.52 -13.35
C VAL A 309 -1.38 5.33 -14.30
N PRO A 310 -2.22 4.29 -14.16
CA PRO A 310 -2.11 3.07 -14.98
C PRO A 310 -2.60 3.30 -16.42
N VAL A 311 -1.70 3.18 -17.40
CA VAL A 311 -2.08 3.25 -18.83
C VAL A 311 -2.67 1.92 -19.31
N GLN A 312 -2.21 0.79 -18.77
CA GLN A 312 -2.53 -0.59 -19.14
C GLN A 312 -2.05 -1.03 -20.52
N SER A 313 -2.22 -0.21 -21.57
CA SER A 313 -1.71 -0.46 -22.91
C SER A 313 -1.48 0.86 -23.65
N GLY A 314 -0.47 0.90 -24.53
CA GLY A 314 -0.24 2.03 -25.42
C GLY A 314 -1.04 1.98 -26.73
N SER A 315 -2.03 1.09 -26.87
CA SER A 315 -2.92 1.00 -28.04
C SER A 315 -4.38 1.28 -27.67
N ASP A 316 -5.01 2.24 -28.36
CA ASP A 316 -6.42 2.56 -28.18
C ASP A 316 -7.35 1.39 -28.54
N ALA A 317 -6.95 0.52 -29.48
CA ALA A 317 -7.70 -0.68 -29.81
C ALA A 317 -7.75 -1.66 -28.62
N VAL A 318 -6.61 -1.84 -27.95
CA VAL A 318 -6.51 -2.68 -26.75
C VAL A 318 -7.22 -2.03 -25.57
N LEU A 319 -7.08 -0.71 -25.35
CA LEU A 319 -7.79 0.02 -24.29
C LEU A 319 -9.31 -0.08 -24.45
N THR A 320 -9.81 0.04 -25.68
CA THR A 320 -11.23 -0.15 -26.01
C THR A 320 -11.67 -1.57 -25.68
N ALA A 321 -10.88 -2.60 -26.05
CA ALA A 321 -11.18 -4.00 -25.74
C ALA A 321 -11.10 -4.31 -24.23
N MET A 322 -10.25 -3.59 -23.50
CA MET A 322 -10.20 -3.58 -22.03
C MET A 322 -11.41 -2.88 -21.39
N ASN A 323 -12.23 -2.18 -22.17
CA ASN A 323 -13.30 -1.28 -21.72
C ASN A 323 -12.75 -0.20 -20.77
N ARG A 324 -11.67 0.48 -21.19
CA ARG A 324 -11.16 1.69 -20.55
C ARG A 324 -11.87 2.90 -21.15
N GLU A 325 -12.33 3.81 -20.29
CA GLU A 325 -13.07 5.01 -20.69
C GLU A 325 -12.13 6.18 -20.98
N TYR A 326 -10.94 5.87 -21.54
CA TYR A 326 -9.93 6.84 -21.94
C TYR A 326 -9.06 6.29 -23.06
N THR A 327 -8.41 7.20 -23.77
CA THR A 327 -7.45 6.95 -24.85
C THR A 327 -6.01 7.17 -24.40
N VAL A 328 -5.05 6.70 -25.20
CA VAL A 328 -3.63 6.99 -25.02
C VAL A 328 -3.37 8.50 -25.06
N SER A 329 -4.09 9.24 -25.90
CA SER A 329 -3.96 10.71 -25.98
C SER A 329 -4.38 11.42 -24.68
N GLU A 330 -5.43 10.94 -24.03
CA GLU A 330 -5.90 11.45 -22.74
C GLU A 330 -4.95 11.09 -21.61
N PHE A 331 -4.40 9.87 -21.62
CA PHE A 331 -3.33 9.50 -20.70
C PHE A 331 -2.10 10.42 -20.86
N ARG A 332 -1.66 10.68 -22.10
CA ARG A 332 -0.56 11.62 -22.39
C ARG A 332 -0.87 13.00 -21.84
N ARG A 333 -2.09 13.51 -22.05
CA ARG A 333 -2.52 14.80 -21.50
C ARG A 333 -2.40 14.86 -19.98
N VAL A 334 -2.76 13.80 -19.26
CA VAL A 334 -2.56 13.73 -17.80
C VAL A 334 -1.08 13.84 -17.46
N VAL A 335 -0.23 13.01 -18.07
CA VAL A 335 1.21 12.97 -17.77
C VAL A 335 1.88 14.30 -18.12
N ASP A 336 1.68 14.80 -19.33
CA ASP A 336 2.31 16.02 -19.83
C ASP A 336 1.94 17.23 -18.96
N THR A 337 0.65 17.38 -18.63
CA THR A 337 0.19 18.49 -17.79
C THR A 337 0.76 18.41 -16.36
N LEU A 338 0.81 17.23 -15.76
CA LEU A 338 1.36 17.06 -14.41
C LEU A 338 2.87 17.32 -14.39
N CYS A 339 3.61 16.84 -15.38
CA CYS A 339 5.05 17.09 -15.50
C CYS A 339 5.37 18.57 -15.78
N GLU A 340 4.49 19.28 -16.49
CA GLU A 340 4.62 20.72 -16.73
C GLU A 340 4.33 21.55 -15.47
N LEU A 341 3.25 21.23 -14.74
CA LEU A 341 2.78 22.05 -13.62
C LEU A 341 3.41 21.69 -12.26
N VAL A 342 3.90 20.47 -12.09
CA VAL A 342 4.43 19.97 -10.80
C VAL A 342 5.94 19.75 -10.91
N PRO A 343 6.76 20.58 -10.26
CA PRO A 343 8.22 20.42 -10.28
C PRO A 343 8.65 19.05 -9.74
N GLY A 344 9.48 18.34 -10.50
CA GLY A 344 10.03 17.04 -10.10
C GLY A 344 9.02 15.89 -10.12
N MET A 345 7.89 16.05 -10.82
CA MET A 345 6.84 15.03 -10.92
C MET A 345 7.39 13.67 -11.34
N GLN A 346 7.04 12.64 -10.57
CA GLN A 346 7.32 11.24 -10.90
C GLN A 346 6.01 10.51 -11.19
N ILE A 347 5.95 9.81 -12.32
CA ILE A 347 4.78 9.02 -12.72
C ILE A 347 5.12 7.54 -12.70
N ALA A 348 4.36 6.76 -11.92
CA ALA A 348 4.33 5.31 -12.04
C ALA A 348 3.18 4.88 -12.96
N THR A 349 3.34 3.77 -13.69
CA THR A 349 2.26 3.23 -14.52
C THR A 349 2.23 1.70 -14.49
N ASP A 350 1.09 1.11 -14.87
CA ASP A 350 0.94 -0.34 -15.03
C ASP A 350 0.69 -0.66 -16.50
N ILE A 351 1.23 -1.79 -16.96
CA ILE A 351 1.03 -2.31 -18.32
C ILE A 351 0.65 -3.79 -18.23
N ILE A 352 -0.35 -4.21 -19.01
CA ILE A 352 -0.77 -5.60 -19.16
C ILE A 352 -0.40 -6.09 -20.55
N CYS A 353 0.66 -6.90 -20.65
CA CYS A 353 1.07 -7.51 -21.90
C CYS A 353 0.20 -8.75 -22.22
N GLY A 354 -0.13 -8.93 -23.50
CA GLY A 354 -0.82 -10.12 -23.97
C GLY A 354 -2.33 -10.12 -23.72
N PHE A 355 -2.95 -8.93 -23.64
CA PHE A 355 -4.40 -8.83 -23.53
C PHE A 355 -5.08 -9.54 -24.72
N PRO A 356 -6.23 -10.22 -24.53
CA PRO A 356 -6.91 -10.93 -25.61
C PRO A 356 -7.18 -10.05 -26.84
N GLY A 357 -6.59 -10.41 -27.99
CA GLY A 357 -6.68 -9.65 -29.23
C GLY A 357 -5.51 -8.70 -29.52
N GLU A 358 -4.56 -8.53 -28.60
CA GLU A 358 -3.38 -7.66 -28.79
C GLU A 358 -2.49 -8.14 -29.96
N THR A 359 -2.30 -7.26 -30.94
CA THR A 359 -1.43 -7.47 -32.11
C THR A 359 0.02 -7.03 -31.86
N ASP A 360 0.93 -7.30 -32.80
CA ASP A 360 2.33 -6.86 -32.69
C ASP A 360 2.44 -5.34 -32.87
N GLU A 361 1.58 -4.74 -33.68
CA GLU A 361 1.44 -3.30 -33.84
C GLU A 361 0.98 -2.64 -32.54
N ASP A 362 -0.02 -3.20 -31.86
CA ASP A 362 -0.50 -2.71 -30.56
C ASP A 362 0.59 -2.75 -29.49
N PHE A 363 1.33 -3.87 -29.44
CA PHE A 363 2.42 -4.02 -28.50
C PHE A 363 3.57 -3.04 -28.82
N SER A 364 3.87 -2.81 -30.10
CA SER A 364 4.87 -1.82 -30.52
C SER A 364 4.51 -0.40 -30.08
N GLN A 365 3.23 -0.02 -30.13
CA GLN A 365 2.77 1.27 -29.60
C GLN A 365 3.00 1.40 -28.09
N THR A 366 2.78 0.31 -27.35
CA THR A 366 3.06 0.24 -25.90
C THR A 366 4.55 0.43 -25.60
N VAL A 367 5.43 -0.26 -26.33
CA VAL A 367 6.88 -0.11 -26.20
C VAL A 367 7.32 1.32 -26.51
N ASN A 368 6.77 1.93 -27.57
CA ASN A 368 7.10 3.31 -27.95
C ASN A 368 6.67 4.32 -26.88
N LEU A 369 5.53 4.12 -26.23
CA LEU A 369 5.08 4.96 -25.13
C LEU A 369 6.07 4.93 -23.95
N VAL A 370 6.54 3.74 -23.56
CA VAL A 370 7.54 3.60 -22.47
C VAL A 370 8.87 4.26 -22.84
N LYS A 371 9.33 4.09 -24.09
CA LYS A 371 10.55 4.76 -24.59
C LYS A 371 10.44 6.27 -24.62
N GLN A 372 9.26 6.80 -24.91
CA GLN A 372 9.02 8.24 -24.99
C GLN A 372 9.05 8.89 -23.60
N TYR A 373 8.38 8.29 -22.63
CA TYR A 373 8.18 8.90 -21.31
C TYR A 373 9.23 8.51 -20.26
N LEU A 374 9.98 7.42 -20.48
CA LEU A 374 11.04 6.96 -19.59
C LEU A 374 10.59 6.88 -18.12
N PHE A 375 9.40 6.31 -17.89
CA PHE A 375 8.79 6.25 -16.57
C PHE A 375 9.76 5.65 -15.53
N PRO A 376 9.92 6.26 -14.34
CA PRO A 376 10.77 5.74 -13.28
C PRO A 376 10.31 4.35 -12.81
N GLN A 377 9.00 4.14 -12.77
CA GLN A 377 8.35 2.93 -12.28
C GLN A 377 7.29 2.44 -13.29
N VAL A 378 7.46 1.19 -13.75
CA VAL A 378 6.48 0.52 -14.62
C VAL A 378 6.19 -0.87 -14.05
N HIS A 379 4.95 -1.13 -13.66
CA HIS A 379 4.52 -2.47 -13.27
C HIS A 379 4.07 -3.25 -14.51
N ILE A 380 4.96 -4.10 -15.01
CA ILE A 380 4.70 -4.95 -16.17
C ILE A 380 4.06 -6.25 -15.69
N SER A 381 2.82 -6.51 -16.12
CA SER A 381 2.08 -7.73 -15.82
C SER A 381 1.73 -8.48 -17.09
N GLN A 382 1.69 -9.81 -17.02
CA GLN A 382 1.08 -10.63 -18.07
C GLN A 382 -0.43 -10.66 -17.88
N PHE A 383 -1.20 -10.69 -18.97
CA PHE A 383 -2.63 -10.92 -18.89
C PHE A 383 -2.91 -12.33 -18.37
N TYR A 384 -3.76 -12.40 -17.34
CA TYR A 384 -4.31 -13.66 -16.88
C TYR A 384 -5.84 -13.64 -16.90
N PRO A 385 -6.49 -14.64 -17.50
CA PRO A 385 -7.94 -14.71 -17.56
C PRO A 385 -8.50 -14.97 -16.16
N ARG A 386 -9.40 -14.09 -15.70
CA ARG A 386 -10.05 -14.23 -14.39
C ARG A 386 -11.47 -14.79 -14.56
N PRO A 387 -11.82 -15.94 -13.95
CA PRO A 387 -13.16 -16.52 -14.08
C PRO A 387 -14.27 -15.51 -13.74
N GLY A 388 -15.30 -15.43 -14.58
CA GLY A 388 -16.41 -14.48 -14.44
C GLY A 388 -16.23 -13.14 -15.17
N THR A 389 -15.01 -12.79 -15.61
CA THR A 389 -14.77 -11.55 -16.37
C THR A 389 -15.05 -11.72 -17.87
N PRO A 390 -15.47 -10.67 -18.60
CA PRO A 390 -15.61 -10.73 -20.05
C PRO A 390 -14.34 -11.17 -20.78
N ALA A 391 -13.18 -10.63 -20.40
CA ALA A 391 -11.90 -10.93 -21.04
C ALA A 391 -11.47 -12.41 -20.88
N ALA A 392 -11.95 -13.11 -19.84
CA ALA A 392 -11.68 -14.53 -19.68
C ALA A 392 -12.29 -15.42 -20.78
N ARG A 393 -13.32 -14.93 -21.48
CA ARG A 393 -13.99 -15.63 -22.59
C ARG A 393 -13.44 -15.23 -23.98
N MET A 394 -12.58 -14.22 -24.05
CA MET A 394 -12.00 -13.73 -25.30
C MET A 394 -10.91 -14.68 -25.81
N LYS A 395 -10.61 -14.60 -27.12
CA LYS A 395 -9.54 -15.39 -27.75
C LYS A 395 -8.18 -14.94 -27.22
N LYS A 396 -7.49 -15.85 -26.53
CA LYS A 396 -6.21 -15.57 -25.88
C LYS A 396 -5.07 -15.45 -26.89
N VAL A 397 -4.12 -14.56 -26.59
CA VAL A 397 -2.81 -14.54 -27.22
C VAL A 397 -2.02 -15.78 -26.75
N PRO A 398 -1.26 -16.46 -27.63
CA PRO A 398 -0.42 -17.59 -27.23
C PRO A 398 0.53 -17.22 -26.09
N SER A 399 0.66 -18.08 -25.08
CA SER A 399 1.45 -17.81 -23.87
C SER A 399 2.93 -17.53 -24.16
N VAL A 400 3.48 -18.12 -25.23
CA VAL A 400 4.84 -17.85 -25.70
C VAL A 400 5.01 -16.39 -26.12
N GLU A 401 4.05 -15.84 -26.86
CA GLU A 401 4.06 -14.43 -27.27
C GLU A 401 3.87 -13.50 -26.07
N VAL A 402 2.98 -13.82 -25.13
CA VAL A 402 2.80 -13.04 -23.89
C VAL A 402 4.10 -12.98 -23.07
N LYS A 403 4.82 -14.11 -22.96
CA LYS A 403 6.11 -14.18 -22.28
C LYS A 403 7.20 -13.40 -23.04
N LYS A 404 7.21 -13.47 -24.37
CA LYS A 404 8.14 -12.70 -25.21
C LYS A 404 7.94 -11.20 -25.03
N ARG A 405 6.69 -10.73 -25.18
CA ARG A 405 6.30 -9.32 -25.02
C ARG A 405 6.63 -8.76 -23.64
N SER A 406 6.29 -9.50 -22.57
CA SER A 406 6.66 -9.05 -21.21
C SER A 406 8.17 -8.93 -21.02
N ARG A 407 8.97 -9.89 -21.48
CA ARG A 407 10.45 -9.82 -21.42
C ARG A 407 11.03 -8.68 -22.23
N GLU A 408 10.49 -8.45 -23.42
CA GLU A 408 10.92 -7.34 -24.29
C GLU A 408 10.64 -5.99 -23.62
N LEU A 409 9.42 -5.79 -23.09
CA LEU A 409 9.07 -4.56 -22.40
C LEU A 409 9.91 -4.36 -21.13
N THR A 410 10.18 -5.42 -20.38
CA THR A 410 11.11 -5.38 -19.24
C THR A 410 12.50 -4.94 -19.68
N SER A 411 13.03 -5.51 -20.77
CA SER A 411 14.35 -5.14 -21.29
C SER A 411 14.40 -3.67 -21.71
N VAL A 412 13.32 -3.15 -22.30
CA VAL A 412 13.20 -1.72 -22.65
C VAL A 412 13.16 -0.85 -21.39
N PHE A 413 12.37 -1.22 -20.39
CA PHE A 413 12.29 -0.49 -19.13
C PHE A 413 13.62 -0.49 -18.36
N GLU A 414 14.37 -1.60 -18.39
CA GLU A 414 15.69 -1.73 -17.76
C GLU A 414 16.80 -1.03 -18.55
N SER A 415 16.57 -0.67 -19.83
CA SER A 415 17.59 -0.05 -20.68
C SER A 415 17.93 1.41 -20.34
N PHE A 416 17.08 2.09 -19.56
CA PHE A 416 17.29 3.48 -19.16
C PHE A 416 17.39 3.64 -17.64
N SER A 417 18.14 4.66 -17.20
CA SER A 417 18.31 5.00 -15.77
C SER A 417 17.51 6.27 -15.44
N PRO A 418 16.41 6.17 -14.68
CA PRO A 418 15.50 7.30 -14.47
C PRO A 418 16.07 8.39 -13.54
N TYR A 419 17.13 8.08 -12.78
CA TYR A 419 17.69 8.97 -11.76
C TYR A 419 19.03 9.59 -12.19
N GLN A 420 19.39 9.48 -13.47
CA GLN A 420 20.63 10.04 -13.98
C GLN A 420 20.69 11.55 -13.73
N GLY A 421 21.83 12.04 -13.20
CA GLY A 421 22.02 13.44 -12.85
C GLY A 421 21.50 13.83 -11.45
N MET A 422 21.11 12.87 -10.61
CA MET A 422 20.90 13.12 -9.18
C MET A 422 22.19 13.12 -8.36
N GLU A 423 23.26 12.48 -8.84
CA GLU A 423 24.55 12.43 -8.15
C GLU A 423 25.07 13.82 -7.78
N GLY A 424 25.49 13.98 -6.53
CA GLY A 424 25.98 15.24 -5.98
C GLY A 424 24.90 16.22 -5.54
N LYS A 425 23.62 16.00 -5.88
CA LYS A 425 22.51 16.84 -5.40
C LYS A 425 22.23 16.57 -3.93
N VAL A 426 21.69 17.58 -3.26
CA VAL A 426 21.20 17.50 -1.88
C VAL A 426 19.68 17.44 -1.92
N GLU A 427 19.12 16.40 -1.33
CA GLU A 427 17.68 16.16 -1.28
C GLU A 427 17.25 15.90 0.16
N ARG A 428 16.11 16.44 0.56
CA ARG A 428 15.48 16.07 1.84
C ARG A 428 14.75 14.74 1.69
N ILE A 429 14.94 13.85 2.67
CA ILE A 429 14.26 12.55 2.71
C ILE A 429 13.48 12.34 4.01
N TRP A 430 12.40 11.57 3.93
CA TRP A 430 11.63 11.08 5.09
C TRP A 430 11.95 9.61 5.32
N ILE A 431 12.54 9.29 6.47
CA ILE A 431 13.08 7.96 6.78
C ILE A 431 12.05 7.16 7.59
N THR A 432 11.46 6.14 6.98
CA THR A 432 10.36 5.38 7.57
C THR A 432 10.63 3.88 7.66
N GLU A 433 11.63 3.37 6.95
CA GLU A 433 11.85 1.92 6.79
C GLU A 433 13.32 1.54 6.94
N ILE A 434 13.56 0.25 7.20
CA ILE A 434 14.87 -0.39 7.12
C ILE A 434 14.86 -1.26 5.86
N ALA A 435 15.93 -1.22 5.08
CA ALA A 435 16.07 -2.03 3.89
C ALA A 435 16.15 -3.52 4.24
N THR A 436 15.86 -4.37 3.26
CA THR A 436 15.91 -5.84 3.41
C THR A 436 17.31 -6.37 3.75
N ASP A 437 18.36 -5.61 3.46
CA ASP A 437 19.73 -5.96 3.84
C ASP A 437 20.02 -5.75 5.34
N GLY A 438 19.14 -5.08 6.08
CA GLY A 438 19.33 -4.76 7.51
C GLY A 438 20.46 -3.77 7.80
N VAL A 439 21.05 -3.17 6.76
CA VAL A 439 22.18 -2.24 6.85
C VAL A 439 21.74 -0.81 6.55
N HIS A 440 20.91 -0.61 5.53
CA HIS A 440 20.49 0.72 5.10
C HIS A 440 19.15 1.10 5.72
N LEU A 441 19.01 2.38 6.08
CA LEU A 441 17.69 2.99 6.26
C LEU A 441 17.16 3.43 4.89
N VAL A 442 15.84 3.37 4.75
CA VAL A 442 15.13 3.77 3.54
C VAL A 442 14.34 5.04 3.85
N GLY A 443 14.57 6.07 3.04
CA GLY A 443 13.71 7.24 3.01
C GLY A 443 13.34 7.64 1.59
N HIS A 444 12.34 8.51 1.48
CA HIS A 444 11.83 8.96 0.18
C HIS A 444 12.09 10.45 -0.02
N THR A 445 12.48 10.87 -1.22
CA THR A 445 12.52 12.30 -1.61
C THR A 445 11.10 12.85 -1.81
N LYS A 446 10.96 14.16 -2.08
CA LYS A 446 9.66 14.74 -2.48
C LYS A 446 9.07 14.09 -3.74
N GLY A 447 9.90 13.61 -4.67
CA GLY A 447 9.47 12.83 -5.84
C GLY A 447 9.11 11.38 -5.53
N TYR A 448 9.08 10.98 -4.26
CA TYR A 448 8.91 9.60 -3.82
C TYR A 448 9.99 8.64 -4.37
N ILE A 449 11.21 9.17 -4.60
CA ILE A 449 12.37 8.38 -5.01
C ILE A 449 12.99 7.76 -3.77
N GLN A 450 13.22 6.45 -3.81
CA GLN A 450 13.82 5.71 -2.71
C GLN A 450 15.30 6.03 -2.56
N VAL A 451 15.70 6.48 -1.36
CA VAL A 451 17.08 6.81 -0.98
C VAL A 451 17.54 5.86 0.12
N LEU A 452 18.63 5.16 -0.12
CA LEU A 452 19.30 4.27 0.82
C LEU A 452 20.43 5.03 1.52
N VAL A 453 20.40 5.06 2.86
CA VAL A 453 21.40 5.75 3.68
C VAL A 453 21.91 4.85 4.80
N ILE A 454 23.20 4.93 5.10
CA ILE A 454 23.78 4.29 6.27
C ILE A 454 23.68 5.26 7.44
N ALA A 455 22.78 4.97 8.38
CA ALA A 455 22.46 5.84 9.50
C ALA A 455 21.95 5.02 10.70
N PRO A 456 22.05 5.53 11.95
CA PRO A 456 21.55 4.81 13.12
C PRO A 456 20.01 4.73 13.12
N ASP A 457 19.47 3.59 13.56
CA ASP A 457 18.02 3.32 13.65
C ASP A 457 17.23 4.39 14.42
N SER A 458 17.90 5.19 15.28
CA SER A 458 17.30 6.35 15.94
C SER A 458 16.73 7.39 14.97
N MET A 459 17.21 7.43 13.72
CA MET A 459 16.72 8.30 12.66
C MET A 459 15.39 7.83 12.03
N LEU A 460 14.92 6.61 12.36
CA LEU A 460 13.60 6.18 11.93
C LEU A 460 12.50 7.10 12.48
N GLY A 461 11.64 7.55 11.57
CA GLY A 461 10.60 8.51 11.82
C GLY A 461 11.09 9.96 11.88
N THR A 462 12.21 10.27 11.22
CA THR A 462 12.74 11.65 11.09
C THR A 462 12.89 12.01 9.62
N SER A 463 13.25 13.27 9.35
CA SER A 463 13.66 13.72 8.03
C SER A 463 15.04 14.36 8.09
N ALA A 464 15.83 14.21 7.03
CA ALA A 464 17.19 14.69 6.96
C ALA A 464 17.55 15.10 5.52
N ASP A 465 18.50 16.02 5.40
CA ASP A 465 19.08 16.37 4.11
C ASP A 465 20.22 15.40 3.80
N VAL A 466 20.18 14.85 2.58
CA VAL A 466 21.08 13.80 2.13
C VAL A 466 21.74 14.23 0.83
N LYS A 467 23.07 14.09 0.77
CA LYS A 467 23.81 14.23 -0.47
C LYS A 467 23.79 12.90 -1.20
N ILE A 468 23.24 12.89 -2.42
CA ILE A 468 23.21 11.68 -3.26
C ILE A 468 24.63 11.37 -3.75
N THR A 469 25.11 10.17 -3.46
CA THR A 469 26.47 9.72 -3.78
C THR A 469 26.53 8.85 -5.03
N SER A 470 25.50 8.04 -5.25
CA SER A 470 25.38 7.20 -6.45
C SER A 470 23.92 6.92 -6.79
N VAL A 471 23.68 6.57 -8.05
CA VAL A 471 22.34 6.24 -8.55
C VAL A 471 22.27 4.79 -9.01
N GLY A 472 21.27 4.06 -8.53
CA GLY A 472 20.87 2.76 -9.05
C GLY A 472 19.65 2.88 -9.96
N ARG A 473 19.17 1.74 -10.46
CA ARG A 473 17.95 1.68 -11.28
C ARG A 473 16.66 1.86 -10.47
N TRP A 474 16.68 1.34 -9.24
CA TRP A 474 15.50 1.21 -8.37
C TRP A 474 15.51 2.22 -7.23
N SER A 475 16.71 2.52 -6.72
CA SER A 475 16.96 3.44 -5.63
C SER A 475 18.21 4.26 -5.91
N VAL A 476 18.40 5.33 -5.14
CA VAL A 476 19.64 6.11 -5.08
C VAL A 476 20.28 5.93 -3.71
N PHE A 477 21.58 6.17 -3.61
CA PHE A 477 22.34 6.07 -2.37
C PHE A 477 22.81 7.45 -1.95
N GLY A 478 22.89 7.70 -0.65
CA GLY A 478 23.36 8.97 -0.16
C GLY A 478 23.92 8.96 1.25
N GLU A 479 24.54 10.08 1.60
CA GLU A 479 25.11 10.33 2.92
C GLU A 479 24.34 11.47 3.59
N VAL A 480 23.95 11.24 4.84
CA VAL A 480 23.27 12.24 5.68
C VAL A 480 24.22 13.40 5.95
N ILE A 481 23.76 14.62 5.74
CA ILE A 481 24.52 15.83 6.07
C ILE A 481 24.39 16.11 7.56
N GLU A 482 25.52 16.20 8.27
CA GLU A 482 25.55 16.45 9.72
C GLU A 482 24.79 17.74 10.09
N GLY A 483 23.97 17.66 11.13
CA GLY A 483 23.17 18.79 11.64
C GLY A 483 21.84 19.06 10.93
N SER A 484 21.49 18.32 9.87
CA SER A 484 20.25 18.49 9.10
C SER A 484 19.04 17.70 9.63
N VAL A 485 19.20 16.98 10.74
CA VAL A 485 18.15 16.09 11.28
C VAL A 485 17.06 16.93 11.94
N VAL A 486 15.86 16.93 11.35
CA VAL A 486 14.68 17.49 12.00
C VAL A 486 14.13 16.44 12.96
N ALA A 487 14.40 16.65 14.24
CA ALA A 487 14.14 15.71 15.32
C ALA A 487 12.64 15.56 15.65
N LYS A 488 12.33 14.47 16.35
CA LYS A 488 11.02 14.18 16.96
C LYS A 488 10.66 15.28 17.97
N GLU A 489 9.88 16.28 17.58
CA GLU A 489 9.12 17.05 18.57
C GLU A 489 7.97 16.19 19.08
N THR A 490 8.27 15.34 20.06
CA THR A 490 7.23 14.71 20.87
C THR A 490 6.66 15.80 21.77
N GLN A 491 5.58 16.45 21.35
CA GLN A 491 4.78 17.23 22.30
C GLN A 491 4.24 16.23 23.34
N LYS A 492 4.86 16.22 24.52
CA LYS A 492 4.30 15.60 25.71
C LYS A 492 3.07 16.42 26.10
N HIS A 493 1.92 16.17 25.47
CA HIS A 493 0.66 16.53 26.09
C HIS A 493 0.45 15.58 27.27
N ASN A 494 0.67 16.09 28.48
CA ASN A 494 0.18 15.48 29.71
C ASN A 494 -1.35 15.41 29.61
N HIS A 495 -1.89 14.28 29.16
CA HIS A 495 -3.28 13.94 29.42
C HIS A 495 -3.39 13.42 30.85
N SER A 496 -3.37 14.35 31.81
CA SER A 496 -4.07 14.18 33.07
C SER A 496 -4.97 15.40 33.21
N GLU A 497 -6.26 15.16 33.50
CA GLU A 497 -7.34 16.16 33.67
C GLU A 497 -8.12 16.55 32.40
N LEU A 498 -8.83 15.59 31.81
CA LEU A 498 -10.17 15.84 31.23
C LEU A 498 -11.02 14.57 31.43
N GLN A 499 -11.38 14.32 32.68
CA GLN A 499 -12.53 13.49 33.05
C GLN A 499 -13.21 14.20 34.21
N GLU A 500 -14.17 15.07 33.90
CA GLU A 500 -15.39 15.20 34.69
C GLU A 500 -16.47 16.00 33.94
N GLU A 501 -17.69 15.45 34.03
CA GLU A 501 -19.00 16.06 33.75
C GLU A 501 -19.44 16.31 32.29
N TYR A 502 -20.05 15.27 31.69
CA TYR A 502 -21.25 15.48 30.87
C TYR A 502 -22.31 14.44 31.21
N ARG A 503 -23.37 14.88 31.89
CA ARG A 503 -24.56 14.10 32.26
C ARG A 503 -25.67 14.43 31.25
N PRO A 504 -26.22 13.47 30.48
CA PRO A 504 -27.33 13.78 29.61
C PRO A 504 -28.62 13.89 30.43
N SER A 505 -29.25 15.06 30.35
CA SER A 505 -30.59 15.32 30.87
C SER A 505 -31.64 14.55 30.08
N GLN A 506 -32.50 13.87 30.81
CA GLN A 506 -33.69 13.17 30.35
C GLN A 506 -34.67 14.15 29.69
N VAL A 507 -35.22 13.78 28.54
CA VAL A 507 -36.42 14.43 28.00
C VAL A 507 -37.56 13.44 28.19
N GLU A 508 -38.50 13.82 29.06
CA GLU A 508 -39.73 13.09 29.33
C GLU A 508 -40.72 13.22 28.18
N GLU A 509 -41.39 12.11 27.87
CA GLU A 509 -42.64 12.08 27.11
C GLU A 509 -43.74 12.79 27.89
N ALA A 510 -44.46 13.70 27.21
CA ALA A 510 -45.75 14.20 27.68
C ALA A 510 -46.78 14.14 26.54
N THR A 511 -47.82 13.34 26.78
CA THR A 511 -48.96 13.13 25.91
C THR A 511 -50.11 14.08 26.26
N CYS A 512 -50.93 14.41 25.24
CA CYS A 512 -52.38 14.72 25.27
C CYS A 512 -52.87 16.15 25.63
N CYS A 513 -53.45 16.86 24.65
CA CYS A 513 -54.92 16.99 24.41
C CYS A 513 -55.35 18.34 23.77
N GLY A 514 -56.33 18.28 22.85
CA GLY A 514 -57.29 19.38 22.55
C GLY A 514 -57.12 20.08 21.19
N THR A 515 -57.73 19.58 20.12
CA THR A 515 -58.92 20.16 19.42
C THR A 515 -58.69 21.51 18.72
N ASP A 516 -58.64 21.52 17.38
CA ASP A 516 -59.77 22.00 16.57
C ASP A 516 -59.54 21.85 15.05
N SER A 517 -60.69 21.87 14.38
CA SER A 517 -61.11 21.51 13.02
C SER A 517 -60.49 22.15 11.77
N CYS A 518 -60.73 21.46 10.65
CA CYS A 518 -60.85 21.93 9.25
C CYS A 518 -59.54 22.31 8.52
N GLY A 519 -59.29 21.97 7.25
CA GLY A 519 -60.06 21.30 6.21
C GLY A 519 -59.20 21.32 4.94
N ALA A 520 -59.33 20.30 4.09
CA ALA A 520 -58.60 20.17 2.83
C ALA A 520 -58.95 21.28 1.83
N CYS A 521 -57.99 21.68 0.97
CA CYS A 521 -58.26 21.96 -0.44
C CYS A 521 -56.97 22.04 -1.28
N THR A 522 -56.99 21.24 -2.34
CA THR A 522 -56.23 21.30 -3.59
C THR A 522 -56.43 22.63 -4.34
N CYS A 523 -55.47 23.01 -5.21
CA CYS A 523 -55.64 23.30 -6.65
C CYS A 523 -54.43 24.03 -7.27
N SER A 524 -53.82 23.38 -8.26
CA SER A 524 -53.46 23.79 -9.63
C SER A 524 -53.15 25.25 -10.03
N ASP A 525 -52.08 25.33 -10.83
CA ASP A 525 -51.96 25.94 -12.17
C ASP A 525 -51.34 27.33 -12.42
N ALA A 526 -50.44 27.28 -13.42
CA ALA A 526 -50.14 28.24 -14.49
C ALA A 526 -49.01 29.29 -14.32
N ALA A 527 -47.87 28.95 -14.92
CA ALA A 527 -47.20 29.63 -16.05
C ALA A 527 -46.81 31.12 -15.97
N GLN A 528 -45.52 31.42 -16.18
CA GLN A 528 -45.06 32.15 -17.39
C GLN A 528 -43.54 32.16 -17.56
N GLN A 529 -43.14 31.99 -18.83
CA GLN A 529 -41.80 32.09 -19.40
C GLN A 529 -41.35 33.55 -19.57
N CYS A 530 -40.03 33.80 -19.61
CA CYS A 530 -39.42 34.81 -20.49
C CYS A 530 -37.94 34.47 -20.77
N ASN A 531 -37.54 34.64 -22.03
CA ASN A 531 -36.20 34.50 -22.63
C ASN A 531 -36.13 35.54 -23.79
N PRO A 532 -35.02 35.74 -24.55
CA PRO A 532 -33.92 36.69 -24.30
C PRO A 532 -33.63 37.72 -25.46
N GLY A 533 -32.58 38.56 -25.32
CA GLY A 533 -31.87 39.32 -26.40
C GLY A 533 -32.17 40.84 -26.49
N PRO A 534 -31.31 41.71 -27.11
CA PRO A 534 -30.36 41.43 -28.20
C PRO A 534 -28.94 42.11 -28.14
N GLU A 535 -28.13 41.83 -29.18
CA GLU A 535 -26.76 42.29 -29.50
C GLU A 535 -26.62 43.75 -29.97
N ARG A 536 -25.40 44.33 -29.87
CA ARG A 536 -24.81 45.26 -30.86
C ARG A 536 -23.28 45.42 -30.72
N SER A 537 -22.66 45.82 -31.83
CA SER A 537 -21.26 45.71 -32.23
C SER A 537 -20.44 47.01 -32.23
N GLU A 538 -19.11 46.83 -32.40
CA GLU A 538 -18.10 47.68 -33.08
C GLU A 538 -17.21 48.74 -32.36
N ASN A 539 -15.89 48.54 -32.58
CA ASN A 539 -14.78 49.47 -32.85
C ASN A 539 -14.23 50.45 -31.79
N SER A 540 -12.96 50.26 -31.39
CA SER A 540 -11.82 51.14 -31.74
C SER A 540 -10.53 50.86 -30.93
N THR A 541 -9.39 50.77 -31.63
CA THR A 541 -8.03 51.18 -31.18
C THR A 541 -7.73 52.54 -31.88
N PRO A 542 -6.64 53.32 -31.62
CA PRO A 542 -5.33 52.99 -31.00
C PRO A 542 -4.71 54.11 -30.11
N GLN A 543 -3.43 53.92 -29.74
CA GLN A 543 -2.34 54.87 -29.36
C GLN A 543 -1.74 54.58 -27.97
N SER A 544 -0.51 54.04 -27.82
CA SER A 544 0.86 54.45 -28.24
C SER A 544 1.54 55.41 -27.27
N CYS A 545 2.69 54.96 -26.74
CA CYS A 545 3.93 55.67 -26.36
C CYS A 545 4.66 54.73 -25.38
N GLY A 546 5.95 54.42 -25.46
CA GLY A 546 7.07 54.93 -26.23
C GLY A 546 8.34 54.37 -25.55
N ASP A 547 9.36 54.15 -26.37
CA ASP A 547 10.60 53.40 -26.11
C ASP A 547 11.47 53.87 -24.92
N ALA A 548 12.33 52.98 -24.43
CA ALA A 548 13.79 53.17 -24.51
C ALA A 548 14.59 51.96 -23.99
N THR A 549 15.44 51.45 -24.89
CA THR A 549 16.57 50.53 -24.72
C THR A 549 17.67 51.07 -23.79
N HIS A 550 18.41 50.18 -23.09
CA HIS A 550 19.88 50.10 -23.18
C HIS A 550 20.47 48.93 -22.37
N GLN A 551 21.42 48.25 -23.01
CA GLN A 551 22.42 47.33 -22.42
C GLN A 551 23.41 48.10 -21.53
N GLU A 552 23.94 47.46 -20.48
CA GLU A 552 25.38 47.30 -20.25
C GLU A 552 25.70 46.51 -18.97
N ALA A 553 26.93 45.99 -18.90
CA ALA A 553 27.41 44.92 -18.04
C ALA A 553 28.52 45.38 -17.07
N VAL A 554 28.91 44.46 -16.17
CA VAL A 554 30.25 44.28 -15.53
C VAL A 554 30.56 44.95 -14.16
N GLN A 555 31.04 44.08 -13.25
CA GLN A 555 31.95 44.24 -12.08
C GLN A 555 31.48 44.89 -10.76
N SER A 556 31.56 44.10 -9.67
CA SER A 556 32.65 44.27 -8.69
C SER A 556 32.83 43.05 -7.77
N LYS A 557 34.06 42.52 -7.75
CA LYS A 557 34.66 41.73 -6.65
C LYS A 557 35.46 42.70 -5.79
N LEU A 558 35.40 42.56 -4.46
CA LEU A 558 36.46 42.70 -3.44
C LEU A 558 35.88 43.30 -2.15
N VAL A 559 35.72 42.49 -1.10
CA VAL A 559 36.24 42.78 0.25
C VAL A 559 36.53 41.44 0.96
N ARG A 560 37.83 41.14 1.07
CA ARG A 560 38.61 40.58 2.22
C ARG A 560 37.97 39.41 2.99
N ARG A 561 38.48 38.16 2.97
CA ARG A 561 39.86 37.67 3.23
C ARG A 561 40.44 38.21 4.54
N ASN A 562 40.23 37.48 5.64
CA ASN A 562 41.14 37.27 6.78
C ASN A 562 40.36 36.71 8.00
N VAL A 563 40.20 35.38 8.11
CA VAL A 563 40.34 34.60 9.36
C VAL A 563 40.59 33.13 8.96
N GLU A 564 41.74 32.85 8.33
CA GLU A 564 42.28 31.48 8.21
C GLU A 564 43.54 31.45 9.07
N GLY A 565 43.43 30.96 10.30
CA GLY A 565 44.58 30.86 11.20
C GLY A 565 44.24 30.73 12.67
N ALA A 566 43.25 29.92 13.05
CA ALA A 566 43.01 29.59 14.47
C ALA A 566 42.18 28.32 14.77
N VAL A 567 41.88 27.45 13.79
CA VAL A 567 41.00 26.27 14.02
C VAL A 567 41.72 24.92 13.81
N LYS A 568 42.97 24.93 13.34
CA LYS A 568 43.71 23.71 12.94
C LYS A 568 44.26 22.82 14.07
N SER A 569 43.91 23.02 15.33
CA SER A 569 44.46 22.22 16.44
C SER A 569 43.43 21.56 17.37
N SER A 570 42.13 21.69 17.10
CA SER A 570 41.09 20.97 17.88
C SER A 570 40.27 19.96 17.07
N GLU A 571 40.37 19.96 15.73
CA GLU A 571 39.65 19.01 14.85
C GLU A 571 40.34 17.63 14.75
N SER A 572 41.63 17.51 15.11
CA SER A 572 42.38 16.25 14.88
C SER A 572 42.12 15.15 15.92
N ASP A 573 41.69 15.51 17.13
CA ASP A 573 41.48 14.55 18.21
C ASP A 573 40.02 14.05 18.26
N THR A 574 39.07 14.90 17.87
CA THR A 574 37.65 14.49 17.74
C THR A 574 37.42 13.61 16.51
N ALA A 575 38.10 13.88 15.39
CA ALA A 575 38.04 13.06 14.18
C ALA A 575 38.62 11.63 14.37
N LYS A 576 39.60 11.48 15.27
CA LYS A 576 40.18 10.16 15.62
C LYS A 576 39.23 9.33 16.50
N GLN A 577 38.57 9.95 17.47
CA GLN A 577 37.59 9.26 18.33
C GLN A 577 36.33 8.82 17.57
N VAL A 578 35.85 9.63 16.63
CA VAL A 578 34.68 9.27 15.80
C VAL A 578 35.00 8.16 14.80
N GLY A 579 36.19 8.17 14.19
CA GLY A 579 36.67 7.08 13.32
C GLY A 579 36.85 5.74 14.04
N GLU A 580 37.14 5.76 15.35
CA GLU A 580 37.24 4.56 16.17
C GLU A 580 35.87 3.98 16.53
N ILE A 581 34.88 4.82 16.86
CA ILE A 581 33.49 4.41 17.15
C ILE A 581 32.80 3.87 15.89
N GLN A 582 33.06 4.47 14.72
CA GLN A 582 32.52 4.02 13.44
C GLN A 582 33.13 2.68 12.99
N ARG A 583 34.42 2.43 13.30
CA ARG A 583 35.05 1.11 13.11
C ARG A 583 34.56 0.08 14.11
N LEU A 584 34.30 0.47 15.37
CA LEU A 584 33.80 -0.42 16.41
C LEU A 584 32.36 -0.89 16.13
N ASN A 585 31.49 -0.04 15.60
CA ASN A 585 30.12 -0.41 15.23
C ASN A 585 30.06 -1.30 13.97
N VAL A 586 30.97 -1.11 13.01
CA VAL A 586 31.12 -2.02 11.85
C VAL A 586 31.74 -3.37 12.28
N ALA A 587 32.68 -3.36 13.24
CA ALA A 587 33.28 -4.57 13.78
C ALA A 587 32.32 -5.38 14.67
N ALA A 588 31.42 -4.73 15.41
CA ALA A 588 30.45 -5.37 16.31
C ALA A 588 29.37 -6.19 15.58
N ARG A 589 29.25 -6.07 14.24
CA ARG A 589 28.32 -6.86 13.41
C ARG A 589 29.00 -7.93 12.54
N ARG A 590 30.30 -8.21 12.74
CA ARG A 590 30.95 -9.38 12.13
C ARG A 590 30.67 -10.64 12.95
N PHE A 591 29.69 -11.43 12.51
CA PHE A 591 29.65 -12.86 12.87
C PHE A 591 30.91 -13.56 12.32
N PRO A 592 31.47 -14.56 13.03
CA PRO A 592 32.72 -15.22 12.62
C PRO A 592 32.56 -15.99 11.31
N ASP A 593 33.64 -16.05 10.52
CA ASP A 593 33.81 -16.59 9.16
C ASP A 593 32.90 -17.80 8.78
N VAL A 594 31.63 -17.52 8.46
CA VAL A 594 30.69 -18.50 7.90
C VAL A 594 31.23 -19.07 6.58
N ASP A 595 31.99 -18.28 5.83
CA ASP A 595 32.61 -18.69 4.57
C ASP A 595 33.62 -19.83 4.76
N THR A 596 34.47 -19.83 5.80
CA THR A 596 35.45 -20.92 6.00
C THR A 596 34.81 -22.24 6.36
N ILE A 597 33.69 -22.22 7.11
CA ILE A 597 32.91 -23.42 7.45
C ILE A 597 32.17 -23.94 6.22
N LEU A 598 31.62 -23.04 5.39
CA LEU A 598 30.94 -23.39 4.15
C LEU A 598 31.90 -24.00 3.12
N TRP A 599 33.07 -23.39 2.94
CA TRP A 599 34.14 -23.91 2.08
C TRP A 599 34.70 -25.24 2.61
N GLY A 600 34.84 -25.39 3.92
CA GLY A 600 35.21 -26.66 4.56
C GLY A 600 34.17 -27.77 4.31
N GLY A 601 32.88 -27.45 4.45
CA GLY A 601 31.78 -28.37 4.18
C GLY A 601 31.70 -28.80 2.72
N LEU A 602 31.88 -27.86 1.79
CA LEU A 602 31.92 -28.14 0.35
C LEU A 602 33.11 -29.01 -0.03
N ALA A 603 34.30 -28.77 0.55
CA ALA A 603 35.48 -29.59 0.30
C ALA A 603 35.32 -31.03 0.80
N VAL A 604 34.71 -31.23 1.98
CA VAL A 604 34.44 -32.58 2.52
C VAL A 604 33.37 -33.31 1.69
N SER A 605 32.33 -32.60 1.24
CA SER A 605 31.29 -33.17 0.37
C SER A 605 31.84 -33.56 -1.00
N PHE A 606 32.74 -32.74 -1.57
CA PHE A 606 33.41 -33.07 -2.81
C PHE A 606 34.34 -34.29 -2.66
N ALA A 607 35.15 -34.34 -1.61
CA ALA A 607 36.04 -35.47 -1.34
C ALA A 607 35.28 -36.79 -1.11
N THR A 608 34.17 -36.75 -0.38
CA THR A 608 33.31 -37.93 -0.17
C THR A 608 32.66 -38.41 -1.47
N THR A 609 32.21 -37.49 -2.32
CA THR A 609 31.63 -37.82 -3.63
C THR A 609 32.66 -38.47 -4.56
N VAL A 610 33.87 -37.92 -4.63
CA VAL A 610 34.98 -38.50 -5.42
C VAL A 610 35.35 -39.89 -4.89
N THR A 611 35.39 -40.08 -3.57
CA THR A 611 35.70 -41.37 -2.94
C THR A 611 34.62 -42.42 -3.24
N LEU A 612 33.34 -42.03 -3.20
CA LEU A 612 32.21 -42.90 -3.56
C LEU A 612 32.24 -43.31 -5.04
N ILE A 613 32.57 -42.38 -5.94
CA ILE A 613 32.73 -42.67 -7.37
C ILE A 613 33.91 -43.63 -7.59
N ALA A 614 35.03 -43.43 -6.90
CA ALA A 614 36.19 -44.33 -6.99
C ALA A 614 35.86 -45.73 -6.45
N LEU A 615 35.13 -45.83 -5.34
CA LEU A 615 34.67 -47.12 -4.78
C LEU A 615 33.67 -47.83 -5.69
N LEU A 616 32.76 -47.10 -6.33
CA LEU A 616 31.84 -47.66 -7.32
C LEU A 616 32.58 -48.14 -8.57
N ALA A 617 33.54 -47.37 -9.08
CA ALA A 617 34.37 -47.77 -10.20
C ALA A 617 35.21 -49.02 -9.87
N TYR A 618 35.80 -49.08 -8.67
CA TYR A 618 36.52 -50.26 -8.20
C TYR A 618 35.61 -51.48 -8.10
N LYS A 619 34.39 -51.32 -7.56
CA LYS A 619 33.41 -52.42 -7.41
C LYS A 619 32.91 -52.94 -8.77
N ILE A 620 32.77 -52.07 -9.77
CA ILE A 620 32.44 -52.45 -11.16
C ILE A 620 33.61 -53.18 -11.83
N SER A 621 34.85 -52.78 -11.54
CA SER A 621 36.05 -53.45 -12.08
C SER A 621 36.38 -54.80 -11.43
N SER A 622 35.81 -55.08 -10.25
CA SER A 622 36.12 -56.27 -9.43
C SER A 622 34.97 -57.31 -9.39
N THR A 623 33.88 -57.09 -10.11
CA THR A 623 32.87 -58.13 -10.36
C THR A 623 33.36 -59.08 -11.46
N PRO A 624 33.63 -60.37 -11.16
CA PRO A 624 33.95 -61.36 -12.18
C PRO A 624 32.70 -61.63 -13.02
N SER A 625 32.82 -61.49 -14.35
CA SER A 625 31.78 -61.87 -15.30
C SER A 625 31.48 -63.37 -15.17
N TYR A 626 30.26 -63.70 -14.73
CA TYR A 626 29.67 -65.03 -14.83
C TYR A 626 28.70 -65.09 -16.00
#